data_AF-A0A1G2Z155-F1
#
_entry.id   AF-A0A1G2Z155-F1
#
_cell.length_a   1.000
_cell.length_b   1.000
_cell.length_c   1.000
_cell.angle_alpha   90.00
_cell.angle_beta   90.00
_cell.angle_gamma   90.00
#
_symmetry.space_group_name_H-M   'P 1'
#
loop_
_entity.id
_entity.type
_entity.pdbx_description
1 polymer ?
#
loop_
_entity_poly.entity_id
_entity_poly.type
_entity_poly.pdbx_seq_one_letter_code
_entity_poly.pdbx_strand_id
1 'polypeptide(L)'
;MVSHLRRAFPPSVTSDTVKKLGLAPKNESYLVNTLRFLGLIDEEGNKTEAAGRIFSLHEDGAFQNEFAAIVKKAYSQLFDLHSDDAWKLDTNKLIAFFRQTDQSSAVVGRCQANAFRTLVGLAGHGETSEPRKKGDGETKAMPRKKGQQARPKPSQQAGVGATDGHQQQYNVGLTVRVEVNLPAEGNQETYDRIFKSIRENLLNG
;
A
#
# COMPACT_ATOMS: atom_id res chain seq x y z
N MET A 1 1.95 -14.99 8.65
CA MET A 1 1.57 -14.86 7.22
C MET A 1 2.23 -15.96 6.38
N VAL A 2 3.55 -16.07 6.39
CA VAL A 2 4.29 -17.14 5.67
C VAL A 2 4.01 -18.54 6.21
N SER A 3 3.77 -18.69 7.51
CA SER A 3 3.40 -19.97 8.14
C SER A 3 2.12 -20.61 7.58
N HIS A 4 1.13 -19.81 7.16
CA HIS A 4 -0.10 -20.34 6.56
C HIS A 4 0.11 -20.82 5.12
N LEU A 5 0.92 -20.09 4.33
CA LEU A 5 1.29 -20.50 2.98
C LEU A 5 2.16 -21.76 2.97
N ARG A 6 3.01 -21.98 3.98
CA ARG A 6 3.77 -23.22 4.17
C ARG A 6 2.91 -24.42 4.55
N ARG A 7 1.77 -24.21 5.20
CA ARG A 7 0.88 -25.30 5.66
C ARG A 7 -0.08 -25.77 4.55
N ALA A 8 -0.48 -24.88 3.65
CA ALA A 8 -1.32 -25.21 2.50
C ALA A 8 -1.13 -24.17 1.39
N PHE A 9 -0.17 -24.40 0.49
CA PHE A 9 -0.02 -23.58 -0.70
C PHE A 9 -1.09 -24.01 -1.73
N PRO A 10 -2.10 -23.17 -2.02
CA PRO A 10 -3.18 -23.55 -2.91
C PRO A 10 -2.66 -23.69 -4.36
N PRO A 11 -3.35 -24.48 -5.21
CA PRO A 11 -2.95 -24.66 -6.61
C PRO A 11 -2.99 -23.35 -7.40
N SER A 12 -3.96 -22.47 -7.09
CA SER A 12 -4.05 -21.10 -7.61
C SER A 12 -4.19 -20.07 -6.49
N VAL A 13 -3.35 -19.03 -6.54
CA VAL A 13 -3.31 -17.91 -5.62
C VAL A 13 -3.87 -16.68 -6.32
N THR A 14 -5.20 -16.52 -6.26
CA THR A 14 -5.90 -15.30 -6.71
C THR A 14 -6.33 -14.44 -5.53
N SER A 15 -6.79 -13.22 -5.78
CA SER A 15 -7.32 -12.32 -4.73
C SER A 15 -8.41 -13.01 -3.89
N ASP A 16 -9.27 -13.81 -4.52
CA ASP A 16 -10.29 -14.61 -3.83
C ASP A 16 -9.70 -15.69 -2.93
N THR A 17 -8.65 -16.38 -3.39
CA THR A 17 -7.96 -17.39 -2.56
C THR A 17 -7.30 -16.73 -1.35
N VAL A 18 -6.60 -15.62 -1.56
CA VAL A 18 -5.94 -14.86 -0.48
C VAL A 18 -6.97 -14.37 0.55
N LYS A 19 -8.12 -13.87 0.07
CA LYS A 19 -9.24 -13.44 0.91
C LYS A 19 -9.85 -14.59 1.71
N LYS A 20 -10.07 -15.75 1.09
CA LYS A 20 -10.57 -16.98 1.74
C LYS A 20 -9.62 -17.48 2.82
N LEU A 21 -8.31 -17.34 2.60
CA LEU A 21 -7.27 -17.69 3.57
C LEU A 21 -7.11 -16.65 4.69
N GLY A 22 -7.85 -15.53 4.64
CA GLY A 22 -7.74 -14.45 5.63
C GLY A 22 -6.39 -13.73 5.60
N LEU A 23 -5.66 -13.82 4.49
CA LEU A 23 -4.35 -13.21 4.33
C LEU A 23 -4.53 -11.79 3.78
N ALA A 24 -3.79 -10.82 4.34
CA ALA A 24 -3.75 -9.42 3.88
C ALA A 24 -5.14 -8.81 3.55
N PRO A 25 -6.06 -8.73 4.51
CA PRO A 25 -7.39 -8.18 4.27
C PRO A 25 -7.31 -6.76 3.71
N LYS A 26 -8.02 -6.49 2.61
CA LYS A 26 -8.02 -5.23 1.83
C LYS A 26 -6.74 -4.94 1.04
N ASN A 27 -5.77 -5.84 1.04
CA ASN A 27 -4.50 -5.73 0.31
C ASN A 27 -4.18 -6.99 -0.50
N GLU A 28 -5.21 -7.79 -0.81
CA GLU A 28 -5.07 -9.11 -1.43
C GLU A 28 -4.40 -9.01 -2.82
N SER A 29 -4.82 -8.03 -3.63
CA SER A 29 -4.23 -7.82 -4.96
C SER A 29 -2.76 -7.42 -4.91
N TYR A 30 -2.35 -6.64 -3.90
CA TYR A 30 -0.94 -6.28 -3.71
C TYR A 30 -0.10 -7.48 -3.32
N LEU A 31 -0.64 -8.38 -2.49
CA LEU A 31 0.04 -9.62 -2.14
C LEU A 31 0.21 -10.51 -3.37
N VAL A 32 -0.86 -10.70 -4.15
CA VAL A 32 -0.81 -11.49 -5.40
C VAL A 32 0.24 -10.90 -6.36
N ASN A 33 0.25 -9.59 -6.55
CA ASN A 33 1.24 -8.93 -7.40
C ASN A 33 2.68 -9.10 -6.87
N THR A 34 2.87 -9.08 -5.54
CA THR A 34 4.19 -9.33 -4.94
C THR A 34 4.64 -10.77 -5.17
N LEU A 35 3.75 -11.76 -4.99
CA LEU A 35 4.07 -13.17 -5.25
C LEU A 35 4.41 -13.40 -6.73
N ARG A 36 3.71 -12.70 -7.63
CA ARG A 36 3.97 -12.74 -9.08
C ARG A 36 5.30 -12.11 -9.43
N PHE A 37 5.60 -10.95 -8.86
CA PHE A 37 6.89 -10.28 -9.03
C PHE A 37 8.06 -11.16 -8.57
N LEU A 38 7.89 -11.90 -7.47
CA LEU A 38 8.88 -12.88 -7.00
C LEU A 38 8.96 -14.15 -7.87
N GLY A 39 8.06 -14.34 -8.84
CA GLY A 39 8.01 -15.54 -9.66
C GLY A 39 7.53 -16.79 -8.91
N LEU A 40 6.84 -16.61 -7.78
CA LEU A 40 6.24 -17.71 -7.02
C LEU A 40 4.90 -18.16 -7.64
N ILE A 41 4.25 -17.27 -8.37
CA ILE A 41 3.05 -17.55 -9.13
C ILE A 41 3.16 -16.96 -10.54
N ASP A 42 2.47 -17.55 -11.50
CA ASP A 42 2.41 -17.07 -12.87
C ASP A 42 1.37 -15.94 -13.07
N GLU A 43 1.15 -15.53 -14.32
CA GLU A 43 0.18 -14.49 -14.66
C GLU A 43 -1.28 -14.89 -14.41
N GLU A 44 -1.57 -16.19 -14.46
CA GLU A 44 -2.88 -16.77 -14.20
C GLU A 44 -3.12 -17.01 -12.69
N GLY A 45 -2.07 -16.88 -11.89
CA GLY A 45 -2.08 -17.12 -10.45
C GLY A 45 -1.79 -18.57 -10.07
N ASN A 46 -1.38 -19.43 -11.00
CA ASN A 46 -0.95 -20.78 -10.68
C ASN A 46 0.43 -20.78 -10.01
N LYS A 47 0.66 -21.75 -9.13
CA LYS A 47 1.95 -21.93 -8.45
C LYS A 47 3.05 -22.31 -9.45
N THR A 48 4.22 -21.68 -9.33
CA THR A 48 5.40 -22.12 -10.08
C THR A 48 6.06 -23.31 -9.38
N GLU A 49 6.88 -24.08 -10.11
CA GLU A 49 7.66 -25.16 -9.50
C GLU A 49 8.58 -24.67 -8.38
N ALA A 50 9.11 -23.45 -8.52
CA ALA A 50 9.95 -22.82 -7.50
C ALA A 50 9.18 -22.60 -6.20
N ALA A 51 7.94 -22.10 -6.28
CA ALA A 51 7.08 -21.99 -5.11
C ALA A 51 6.77 -23.37 -4.51
N GLY A 52 6.45 -24.36 -5.33
CA GLY A 52 6.22 -25.73 -4.88
C GLY A 52 7.40 -26.27 -4.07
N ARG A 53 8.62 -26.15 -4.59
CA ARG A 53 9.84 -26.60 -3.91
C ARG A 53 10.07 -25.89 -2.57
N ILE A 54 9.96 -24.55 -2.55
CA ILE A 54 10.30 -23.75 -1.37
C ILE A 54 9.26 -23.87 -0.27
N PHE A 55 7.97 -23.80 -0.60
CA PHE A 55 6.91 -23.91 0.40
C PHE A 55 6.75 -25.35 0.94
N SER A 56 7.33 -26.35 0.27
CA SER A 56 7.46 -27.72 0.80
C SER A 56 8.59 -27.90 1.81
N LEU A 57 9.51 -26.94 1.94
CA LEU A 57 10.58 -27.03 2.95
C LEU A 57 10.01 -26.79 4.34
N HIS A 58 10.14 -27.79 5.22
CA HIS A 58 9.72 -27.71 6.62
C HIS A 58 10.74 -27.01 7.50
N GLU A 59 12.02 -27.06 7.13
CA GLU A 59 13.12 -26.38 7.84
C GLU A 59 13.12 -24.87 7.54
N ASP A 60 13.10 -24.06 8.59
CA ASP A 60 13.05 -22.60 8.49
C ASP A 60 14.30 -22.02 7.83
N GLY A 61 15.48 -22.54 8.18
CA GLY A 61 16.74 -22.10 7.58
C GLY A 61 16.83 -22.44 6.09
N ALA A 62 16.37 -23.63 5.69
CA ALA A 62 16.34 -24.04 4.28
C ALA A 62 15.35 -23.17 3.48
N PHE A 63 14.16 -22.90 4.05
CA PHE A 63 13.19 -21.99 3.47
C PHE A 63 13.77 -20.59 3.28
N GLN A 64 14.40 -20.03 4.32
CA GLN A 64 14.99 -18.69 4.28
C GLN A 64 16.06 -18.57 3.20
N ASN A 65 16.93 -19.57 3.08
CA ASN A 65 18.03 -19.56 2.11
C ASN A 65 17.51 -19.60 0.66
N GLU A 66 16.56 -20.49 0.37
CA GLU A 66 15.94 -20.56 -0.96
C GLU A 66 15.09 -19.32 -1.27
N PHE A 67 14.37 -18.80 -0.27
CA PHE A 67 13.61 -17.57 -0.42
C PHE A 67 14.51 -16.36 -0.67
N ALA A 68 15.68 -16.30 -0.01
CA ALA A 68 16.69 -15.27 -0.25
C ALA A 68 17.20 -15.30 -1.70
N ALA A 69 17.42 -16.49 -2.27
CA ALA A 69 17.81 -16.64 -3.67
C ALA A 69 16.74 -16.10 -4.64
N ILE A 70 15.46 -16.34 -4.35
CA ILE A 70 14.35 -15.76 -5.12
C ILE A 70 14.32 -14.23 -5.01
N VAL A 71 14.44 -13.69 -3.80
CA VAL A 71 14.45 -12.24 -3.59
C VAL A 71 15.64 -11.61 -4.31
N LYS A 72 16.83 -12.21 -4.24
CA LYS A 72 18.03 -11.75 -4.95
C LYS A 72 17.83 -11.75 -6.47
N LYS A 73 17.15 -12.77 -7.01
CA LYS A 73 16.79 -12.84 -8.43
C LYS A 73 15.78 -11.76 -8.84
N ALA A 74 14.73 -11.55 -8.05
CA ALA A 74 13.69 -10.57 -8.35
C ALA A 74 14.21 -9.12 -8.26
N TYR A 75 15.15 -8.86 -7.34
CA TYR A 75 15.80 -7.56 -7.15
C TYR A 75 17.23 -7.54 -7.71
N SER A 76 17.51 -8.25 -8.81
CA SER A 76 18.87 -8.43 -9.33
C SER A 76 19.64 -7.11 -9.44
N GLN A 77 19.02 -6.06 -10.00
CA GLN A 77 19.65 -4.74 -10.16
C GLN A 77 20.11 -4.11 -8.83
N LEU A 78 19.38 -4.34 -7.74
CA LEU A 78 19.77 -3.85 -6.41
C LEU A 78 21.00 -4.61 -5.89
N PHE A 79 21.02 -5.93 -6.09
CA PHE A 79 22.13 -6.79 -5.66
C PHE A 79 23.34 -6.69 -6.60
N ASP A 80 23.17 -6.33 -7.86
CA ASP A 80 24.27 -6.08 -8.78
C ASP A 80 25.01 -4.80 -8.37
N LEU A 81 24.28 -3.79 -7.88
CA LEU A 81 24.85 -2.52 -7.43
C LEU A 81 25.46 -2.58 -6.02
N HIS A 82 24.78 -3.26 -5.09
CA HIS A 82 25.15 -3.26 -3.67
C HIS A 82 25.62 -4.62 -3.14
N SER A 83 25.65 -5.67 -3.97
CA SER A 83 26.03 -7.03 -3.55
C SER A 83 25.24 -7.46 -2.31
N ASP A 84 25.84 -8.22 -1.40
CA ASP A 84 25.17 -8.67 -0.18
C ASP A 84 24.93 -7.55 0.84
N ASP A 85 25.49 -6.34 0.64
CA ASP A 85 25.14 -5.18 1.48
C ASP A 85 23.70 -4.70 1.22
N ALA A 86 23.09 -5.06 0.07
CA ALA A 86 21.68 -4.81 -0.22
C ALA A 86 20.74 -5.28 0.89
N TRP A 87 21.08 -6.37 1.59
CA TRP A 87 20.31 -6.87 2.72
C TRP A 87 20.26 -5.89 3.90
N LYS A 88 21.31 -5.09 4.08
CA LYS A 88 21.50 -4.19 5.23
C LYS A 88 21.22 -2.71 4.91
N LEU A 89 21.08 -2.38 3.63
CA LEU A 89 20.91 -1.02 3.12
C LEU A 89 19.77 -0.26 3.80
N ASP A 90 20.04 0.93 4.36
CA ASP A 90 19.03 1.72 5.05
C ASP A 90 17.83 2.09 4.17
N THR A 91 16.67 2.32 4.80
CA THR A 91 15.43 2.60 4.08
C THR A 91 15.52 3.83 3.17
N ASN A 92 16.30 4.86 3.53
CA ASN A 92 16.42 6.05 2.67
C ASN A 92 17.25 5.76 1.42
N LYS A 93 18.33 4.99 1.53
CA LYS A 93 19.10 4.51 0.37
C LYS A 93 18.26 3.62 -0.54
N LEU A 94 17.47 2.71 0.03
CA LEU A 94 16.53 1.89 -0.74
C LEU A 94 15.51 2.77 -1.48
N ILE A 95 14.93 3.78 -0.81
CA ILE A 95 14.02 4.73 -1.44
C ILE A 95 14.70 5.46 -2.60
N ALA A 96 15.93 5.95 -2.40
CA ALA A 96 16.67 6.66 -3.44
C ALA A 96 16.93 5.75 -4.65
N PHE A 97 17.37 4.51 -4.41
CA PHE A 97 17.56 3.51 -5.44
C PHE A 97 16.28 3.23 -6.24
N PHE A 98 15.18 2.86 -5.57
CA PHE A 98 13.93 2.53 -6.27
C PHE A 98 13.36 3.72 -7.05
N ARG A 99 13.51 4.94 -6.55
CA ARG A 99 13.09 6.14 -7.28
C ARG A 99 13.96 6.40 -8.51
N GLN A 100 15.26 6.16 -8.41
CA GLN A 100 16.19 6.36 -9.51
C GLN A 100 15.98 5.29 -10.60
N THR A 101 15.81 4.04 -10.21
CA THR A 101 15.64 2.91 -11.14
C THR A 101 14.26 2.93 -11.80
N ASP A 102 13.19 3.11 -11.03
CA ASP A 102 11.82 3.00 -11.53
C ASP A 102 11.20 4.36 -11.92
N GLN A 103 11.98 5.45 -11.84
CA GLN A 103 11.52 6.83 -12.07
C GLN A 103 10.22 7.15 -11.31
N SER A 104 10.11 6.63 -10.09
CA SER A 104 8.88 6.62 -9.30
C SER A 104 8.76 7.80 -8.33
N SER A 105 7.54 8.05 -7.88
CA SER A 105 7.28 9.10 -6.89
C SER A 105 7.87 8.74 -5.52
N ALA A 106 8.03 9.74 -4.65
CA ALA A 106 8.55 9.52 -3.29
C ALA A 106 7.69 8.53 -2.47
N VAL A 107 6.37 8.51 -2.71
CA VAL A 107 5.44 7.60 -2.04
C VAL A 107 5.63 6.17 -2.53
N VAL A 108 5.77 5.99 -3.85
CA VAL A 108 5.96 4.67 -4.47
C VAL A 108 7.31 4.08 -4.05
N GLY A 109 8.39 4.84 -4.13
CA GLY A 109 9.72 4.38 -3.67
C GLY A 109 9.74 3.98 -2.19
N ARG A 110 9.00 4.70 -1.32
CA ARG A 110 8.82 4.31 0.09
C ARG A 110 8.06 3.00 0.25
N CYS A 111 7.01 2.79 -0.54
CA CYS A 111 6.27 1.54 -0.53
C CYS A 111 7.16 0.36 -0.94
N GLN A 112 7.93 0.52 -2.03
CA GLN A 112 8.86 -0.49 -2.53
C GLN A 112 9.96 -0.81 -1.52
N ALA A 113 10.57 0.20 -0.89
CA ALA A 113 11.58 0.00 0.14
C ALA A 113 11.04 -0.77 1.36
N ASN A 114 9.82 -0.44 1.80
CA ASN A 114 9.16 -1.17 2.90
C ASN A 114 8.80 -2.61 2.52
N ALA A 115 8.34 -2.83 1.27
CA ALA A 115 8.05 -4.16 0.76
C ALA A 115 9.33 -5.01 0.73
N PHE A 116 10.42 -4.47 0.18
CA PHE A 116 11.72 -5.14 0.17
C PHE A 116 12.19 -5.48 1.59
N ARG A 117 12.14 -4.53 2.54
CA ARG A 117 12.51 -4.79 3.95
C ARG A 117 11.69 -5.90 4.59
N THR A 118 10.41 -6.00 4.25
CA THR A 118 9.56 -7.11 4.72
C THR A 118 10.07 -8.44 4.14
N LEU A 119 10.43 -8.48 2.86
CA LEU A 119 11.01 -9.67 2.21
C LEU A 119 12.37 -10.04 2.80
N VAL A 120 13.23 -9.07 3.12
CA VAL A 120 14.52 -9.29 3.80
C VAL A 120 14.31 -9.98 5.15
N GLY A 121 13.32 -9.53 5.93
CA GLY A 121 12.96 -10.19 7.19
C GLY A 121 12.49 -11.64 6.98
N LEU A 122 11.69 -11.89 5.95
CA LEU A 122 11.23 -13.24 5.62
C LEU A 122 12.36 -14.15 5.11
N ALA A 123 13.40 -13.58 4.50
CA ALA A 123 14.59 -14.26 4.03
C ALA A 123 15.61 -14.54 5.16
N GLY A 124 15.34 -14.15 6.41
CA GLY A 124 16.24 -14.36 7.55
C GLY A 124 17.42 -13.38 7.64
N HIS A 125 17.43 -12.33 6.82
CA HIS A 125 18.52 -11.34 6.75
C HIS A 125 18.25 -10.03 7.52
N GLY A 126 17.17 -9.97 8.32
CA GLY A 126 16.86 -8.83 9.17
C GLY A 126 15.71 -9.10 10.15
N GLU A 127 15.45 -8.16 11.06
CA GLU A 127 14.25 -8.23 11.90
C GLU A 127 13.01 -8.05 11.00
N THR A 128 12.18 -9.08 10.90
CA THR A 128 10.79 -8.93 10.42
C THR A 128 10.15 -7.85 11.25
N SER A 129 9.96 -6.66 10.68
CA SER A 129 9.12 -5.64 11.31
C SER A 129 7.76 -6.29 11.51
N GLU A 130 7.40 -6.54 12.77
CA GLU A 130 6.09 -7.06 13.10
C GLU A 130 5.03 -6.17 12.45
N PRO A 131 3.91 -6.75 11.96
CA PRO A 131 2.82 -5.95 11.44
C PRO A 131 2.46 -4.95 12.53
N ARG A 132 2.61 -3.64 12.23
CA ARG A 132 2.17 -2.58 13.14
C ARG A 132 0.74 -2.92 13.56
N LYS A 133 0.57 -3.39 14.79
CA LYS A 133 -0.72 -3.30 15.47
C LYS A 133 -1.11 -1.86 15.29
N LYS A 134 -2.26 -1.62 14.65
CA LYS A 134 -2.92 -0.32 14.76
C LYS A 134 -3.04 -0.09 16.25
N GLY A 135 -2.23 0.82 16.78
CA GLY A 135 -2.47 1.33 18.11
C GLY A 135 -3.89 1.84 18.07
N ASP A 136 -4.74 1.24 18.91
CA ASP A 136 -5.90 1.94 19.43
C ASP A 136 -5.43 3.35 19.75
N GLY A 137 -6.08 4.33 19.13
CA GLY A 137 -5.79 5.73 19.36
C GLY A 137 -6.13 6.06 20.80
N GLU A 138 -5.22 5.75 21.72
CA GLU A 138 -5.21 6.34 23.04
C GLU A 138 -4.87 7.82 22.81
N THR A 139 -5.91 8.62 22.68
CA THR A 139 -5.87 10.07 22.75
C THR A 139 -5.11 10.44 24.01
N LYS A 140 -3.81 10.71 23.87
CA LYS A 140 -3.04 11.45 24.87
C LYS A 140 -3.71 12.81 25.03
N ALA A 141 -4.51 12.91 26.08
CA ALA A 141 -5.10 14.14 26.55
C ALA A 141 -3.98 15.16 26.78
N MET A 142 -3.95 16.22 25.97
CA MET A 142 -3.17 17.40 26.28
C MET A 142 -3.70 18.04 27.57
N PRO A 143 -2.84 18.40 28.54
CA PRO A 143 -3.29 19.10 29.74
C PRO A 143 -3.75 20.52 29.36
N ARG A 144 -5.05 20.78 29.52
CA ARG A 144 -5.65 22.11 29.49
C ARG A 144 -5.01 23.00 30.56
N LYS A 145 -4.22 24.00 30.16
CA LYS A 145 -3.94 25.16 31.03
C LYS A 145 -5.18 26.08 31.08
N LYS A 146 -5.72 26.26 32.28
CA LYS A 146 -6.70 27.30 32.63
C LYS A 146 -6.02 28.67 32.56
N GLY A 147 -6.68 29.63 31.90
CA GLY A 147 -6.36 31.06 31.95
C GLY A 147 -7.48 31.86 31.32
N GLN A 148 -8.09 32.74 32.12
CA GLN A 148 -9.34 33.46 31.89
C GLN A 148 -9.19 34.61 30.88
N GLN A 149 -10.24 34.90 30.10
CA GLN A 149 -11.03 36.13 30.24
C GLN A 149 -12.24 36.13 29.29
N ALA A 150 -13.36 36.58 29.83
CA ALA A 150 -14.67 36.64 29.23
C ALA A 150 -14.93 38.02 28.60
N ARG A 151 -15.68 38.08 27.49
CA ARG A 151 -16.86 38.95 27.27
C ARG A 151 -17.45 38.77 25.84
N PRO A 152 -18.69 39.23 25.57
CA PRO A 152 -19.82 38.34 25.27
C PRO A 152 -20.27 38.30 23.79
N LYS A 153 -21.13 37.32 23.50
CA LYS A 153 -21.88 37.13 22.25
C LYS A 153 -22.95 38.22 22.03
N PRO A 154 -23.36 38.43 20.77
CA PRO A 154 -24.77 38.59 20.41
C PRO A 154 -25.32 37.32 19.74
N SER A 155 -26.56 37.02 20.11
CA SER A 155 -27.43 35.95 19.61
C SER A 155 -28.25 36.45 18.41
N GLN A 156 -28.52 35.57 17.44
CA GLN A 156 -29.76 35.52 16.64
C GLN A 156 -29.89 34.09 16.09
N GLN A 157 -30.78 33.29 16.71
CA GLN A 157 -32.09 32.86 16.20
C GLN A 157 -31.98 31.90 15.00
N ALA A 158 -32.16 30.60 15.21
CA ALA A 158 -33.42 29.85 15.39
C ALA A 158 -33.88 29.23 14.06
N GLY A 159 -33.78 27.91 13.99
CA GLY A 159 -34.36 27.06 12.96
C GLY A 159 -34.53 25.67 13.55
N VAL A 160 -35.69 25.44 14.16
CA VAL A 160 -36.11 24.20 14.81
C VAL A 160 -36.55 23.22 13.73
N GLY A 161 -36.14 21.95 13.86
CA GLY A 161 -36.61 20.87 13.00
C GLY A 161 -36.12 19.53 13.53
N ALA A 162 -36.75 19.03 14.59
CA ALA A 162 -36.64 17.66 15.03
C ALA A 162 -37.83 16.88 14.48
N THR A 163 -37.57 15.86 13.65
CA THR A 163 -38.44 14.68 13.49
C THR A 163 -37.58 13.46 13.24
N ASP A 164 -37.80 12.47 14.11
CA ASP A 164 -37.44 11.06 14.03
C ASP A 164 -37.76 10.43 12.65
N GLY A 165 -36.95 9.47 12.22
CA GLY A 165 -37.29 8.65 11.04
C GLY A 165 -36.08 7.92 10.44
N HIS A 166 -36.10 6.59 10.55
CA HIS A 166 -35.20 5.66 9.88
C HIS A 166 -35.02 5.99 8.38
N GLN A 167 -33.77 6.13 7.94
CA GLN A 167 -33.22 5.47 6.75
C GLN A 167 -31.74 5.83 6.63
N GLN A 168 -30.85 4.86 6.86
CA GLN A 168 -29.46 4.94 6.42
C GLN A 168 -29.45 4.92 4.88
N GLN A 169 -29.64 6.09 4.27
CA GLN A 169 -29.18 6.33 2.92
C GLN A 169 -27.66 6.33 2.97
N TYR A 170 -27.06 5.32 2.34
CA TYR A 170 -25.66 5.34 1.94
C TYR A 170 -25.48 6.51 0.98
N ASN A 171 -25.25 7.71 1.52
CA ASN A 171 -24.84 8.84 0.71
C ASN A 171 -23.36 8.60 0.37
N VAL A 172 -23.13 7.91 -0.75
CA VAL A 172 -21.80 7.68 -1.29
C VAL A 172 -21.26 9.05 -1.72
N GLY A 173 -20.50 9.70 -0.84
CA GLY A 173 -19.75 10.90 -1.18
C GLY A 173 -18.58 10.53 -2.08
N LEU A 174 -18.81 10.47 -3.39
CA LEU A 174 -17.75 10.26 -4.37
C LEU A 174 -16.93 11.55 -4.50
N THR A 175 -15.75 11.59 -3.86
CA THR A 175 -14.81 12.70 -4.04
C THR A 175 -13.85 12.34 -5.18
N VAL A 176 -14.07 12.91 -6.37
CA VAL A 176 -13.17 12.76 -7.52
C VAL A 176 -12.15 13.90 -7.48
N ARG A 177 -10.87 13.56 -7.32
CA ARG A 177 -9.76 14.53 -7.43
C ARG A 177 -9.07 14.32 -8.78
N VAL A 178 -9.29 15.25 -9.70
CA VAL A 178 -8.68 15.25 -11.04
C VAL A 178 -7.46 16.16 -11.03
N GLU A 179 -6.28 15.62 -11.29
CA GLU A 179 -5.05 16.40 -11.45
C GLU A 179 -4.70 16.47 -12.94
N VAL A 180 -4.80 17.67 -13.52
CA VAL A 180 -4.50 17.92 -14.93
C VAL A 180 -3.13 18.59 -15.01
N ASN A 181 -2.17 17.93 -15.65
CA ASN A 181 -0.87 18.53 -15.93
C ASN A 181 -0.98 19.39 -17.19
N LEU A 182 -0.83 20.70 -17.03
CA LEU A 182 -0.97 21.65 -18.14
C LEU A 182 0.42 21.88 -18.77
N PRO A 183 0.56 21.76 -20.11
CA PRO A 183 1.81 22.06 -20.78
C PRO A 183 2.10 23.58 -20.72
N ALA A 184 3.37 23.93 -20.49
CA ALA A 184 3.81 25.33 -20.37
C ALA A 184 3.64 26.16 -21.67
N GLU A 185 3.49 25.50 -22.82
CA GLU A 185 3.22 26.13 -24.12
C GLU A 185 1.73 26.08 -24.53
N GLY A 186 0.83 25.76 -23.59
CA GLY A 186 -0.61 25.78 -23.84
C GLY A 186 -1.08 27.18 -24.23
N ASN A 187 -1.75 27.30 -25.36
CA ASN A 187 -2.46 28.51 -25.77
C ASN A 187 -3.84 28.57 -25.10
N GLN A 188 -4.40 29.79 -24.96
CA GLN A 188 -5.69 30.06 -24.28
C GLN A 188 -6.83 29.13 -24.76
N GLU A 189 -6.88 28.87 -26.08
CA GLU A 189 -7.88 27.99 -26.71
C GLU A 189 -7.78 26.51 -26.26
N THR A 190 -6.60 26.05 -25.88
CA THR A 190 -6.41 24.69 -25.34
C THR A 190 -6.92 24.59 -23.90
N TYR A 191 -6.68 25.62 -23.09
CA TYR A 191 -7.25 25.69 -21.73
C TYR A 191 -8.78 25.72 -21.77
N ASP A 192 -9.37 26.56 -22.64
CA ASP A 192 -10.83 26.69 -22.74
C ASP A 192 -11.51 25.39 -23.18
N ARG A 193 -10.90 24.62 -24.09
CA ARG A 193 -11.39 23.29 -24.47
C ARG A 193 -11.35 22.28 -23.33
N ILE A 194 -10.25 22.24 -22.55
CA ILE A 194 -10.12 21.34 -21.41
C ILE A 194 -11.18 21.65 -20.35
N PHE A 195 -11.36 22.93 -20.00
CA PHE A 195 -12.37 23.33 -19.01
C PHE A 195 -13.80 23.11 -19.50
N LYS A 196 -14.08 23.33 -20.79
CA LYS A 196 -15.39 23.03 -21.37
C LYS A 196 -15.71 21.53 -21.32
N SER A 197 -14.77 20.68 -21.70
CA SER A 197 -14.97 19.21 -21.67
C SER A 197 -15.13 18.66 -20.24
N ILE A 198 -14.40 19.20 -19.25
CA ILE A 198 -14.56 18.86 -17.83
C ILE A 198 -15.96 19.26 -17.35
N ARG A 199 -16.42 20.46 -17.69
CA ARG A 199 -17.73 20.96 -17.28
C ARG A 199 -18.88 20.13 -17.86
N GLU A 200 -18.81 19.80 -19.14
CA GLU A 200 -19.86 19.03 -19.81
C GLU A 200 -19.96 17.60 -19.30
N ASN A 201 -18.84 16.97 -18.92
CA ASN A 201 -18.82 15.54 -18.55
C ASN A 201 -18.87 15.27 -17.03
N LEU A 202 -18.48 16.23 -16.18
CA LEU A 202 -18.41 16.01 -14.72
C LEU A 202 -19.46 16.77 -13.90
N LEU A 203 -20.10 17.80 -14.46
CA LEU A 203 -21.07 18.64 -13.72
C LEU A 203 -22.53 18.48 -14.20
N ASN A 204 -22.76 17.94 -15.40
CA ASN A 204 -24.09 17.76 -15.99
C ASN A 204 -24.47 16.29 -16.25
N GLY A 205 -23.73 15.34 -15.66
CA GLY A 205 -24.03 13.90 -15.70
C GLY A 205 -24.88 13.44 -14.52
#